data_AF-A0A6I5RC90-F1
#
_entry.id   AF-A0A6I5RC90-F1
#
_cell.length_a   1.000
_cell.length_b   1.000
_cell.length_c   1.000
_cell.angle_alpha   90.00
_cell.angle_beta   90.00
_cell.angle_gamma   90.00
#
_symmetry.space_group_name_H-M   'P 1'
#
loop_
_entity.id
_entity.type
_entity.pdbx_description
1 polymer ?
#
loop_
_entity_poly.entity_id
_entity_poly.type
_entity_poly.pdbx_seq_one_letter_code
_entity_poly.pdbx_strand_id
1 'polypeptide(L)'
;MQSDEALAILDQLLPNHPLNNLQETVFSQVWEGKTYAEIADACGYEHNYIRDVGFRLWQILSEALGQKVSKSNIRALLGRYARTHQPRTAVENYEAPPGSLPLELEFPNGPVPLHSRLYIERPPIEAQTFADVLKPGSLIRLKAPRQMGKTSLLRRILVYGQKRQLHSVMLSFHRADRAIYRSLDHFLRWFCANISYQLGLEVKLNTYWNADIGSKVSCSAYLEDYVLNQIEGDLVIALDELNELFQYPEISSEFLPLLRSWYEDAREFESWGRIRWVLAHATDVYVPLQLNQSPFNVGLAIKLPSFSLKQVQELARRHCLTWVEGNAGMEKLLSLLHMVSCRPGLIRLALYALARDGISLEQLTEEAPTQSGIYSDHLRELLAALHPHPDLQTAFSTVISTSDPVTLDPITAYRLESLGLISLTKNQATPTCELYRQYFLDFLPIRQPETYV
;
A
#
# COMPACT_ATOMS: atom_id res chain seq x y z
N MET A 1 -16.74 -21.79 3.70
CA MET A 1 -15.50 -21.38 3.03
C MET A 1 -15.88 -20.50 1.86
N GLN A 2 -15.60 -19.20 1.98
CA GLN A 2 -15.85 -18.23 0.91
C GLN A 2 -14.80 -18.39 -0.22
N SER A 3 -15.06 -17.80 -1.39
CA SER A 3 -14.12 -17.83 -2.53
C SER A 3 -12.76 -17.23 -2.17
N ASP A 4 -12.73 -16.18 -1.35
CA ASP A 4 -11.50 -15.53 -0.91
C ASP A 4 -10.66 -16.40 0.03
N GLU A 5 -11.29 -17.14 0.94
CA GLU A 5 -10.61 -18.13 1.78
C GLU A 5 -10.06 -19.29 0.93
N ALA A 6 -10.78 -19.67 -0.13
CA ALA A 6 -10.35 -20.70 -1.05
C ALA A 6 -9.17 -20.22 -1.92
N LEU A 7 -9.16 -18.96 -2.36
CA LEU A 7 -8.04 -18.33 -3.06
C LEU A 7 -6.79 -18.25 -2.17
N ALA A 8 -6.93 -17.83 -0.92
CA ALA A 8 -5.82 -17.80 0.03
C ALA A 8 -5.20 -19.19 0.26
N ILE A 9 -6.01 -20.26 0.20
CA ILE A 9 -5.51 -21.63 0.24
C ILE A 9 -4.81 -22.00 -1.08
N LEU A 10 -5.29 -21.52 -2.22
CA LEU A 10 -4.62 -21.74 -3.51
C LEU A 10 -3.28 -21.04 -3.60
N ASP A 11 -3.14 -19.84 -3.04
CA ASP A 11 -1.87 -19.11 -2.96
C ASP A 11 -0.82 -19.88 -2.16
N GLN A 12 -1.25 -20.60 -1.12
CA GLN A 12 -0.39 -21.50 -0.35
C GLN A 12 -0.02 -22.78 -1.12
N LEU A 13 -0.91 -23.26 -2.00
CA LEU A 13 -0.74 -24.49 -2.76
C LEU A 13 0.07 -24.30 -4.05
N LEU A 14 0.11 -23.09 -4.61
CA LEU A 14 0.76 -22.75 -5.87
C LEU A 14 1.87 -21.70 -5.72
N PRO A 15 2.86 -21.88 -4.83
CA PRO A 15 3.90 -20.87 -4.59
C PRO A 15 4.77 -20.58 -5.82
N ASN A 16 4.86 -21.52 -6.77
CA ASN A 16 5.67 -21.39 -7.99
C ASN A 16 4.86 -21.13 -9.27
N HIS A 17 3.52 -21.12 -9.18
CA HIS A 17 2.62 -20.85 -10.31
C HIS A 17 1.41 -20.03 -9.85
N PRO A 18 1.62 -18.77 -9.42
CA PRO A 18 0.53 -17.91 -8.98
C PRO A 18 -0.48 -17.73 -10.10
N LEU A 19 -1.76 -17.79 -9.74
CA LEU A 19 -2.84 -17.59 -10.69
C LEU A 19 -2.80 -16.14 -11.17
N ASN A 20 -2.98 -15.92 -12.47
CA ASN A 20 -3.17 -14.56 -12.98
C ASN A 20 -4.57 -14.04 -12.63
N ASN A 21 -4.77 -12.73 -12.71
CA ASN A 21 -6.05 -12.08 -12.37
C ASN A 21 -7.26 -12.72 -13.07
N LEU A 22 -7.10 -13.21 -14.29
CA LEU A 22 -8.18 -13.87 -15.03
C LEU A 22 -8.47 -15.28 -14.50
N GLN A 23 -7.44 -16.04 -14.13
CA GLN A 23 -7.58 -17.35 -13.49
C GLN A 23 -8.18 -17.24 -12.09
N GLU A 24 -7.78 -16.25 -11.29
CA GLU A 24 -8.40 -15.96 -9.98
C GLU A 24 -9.88 -15.59 -10.14
N THR A 25 -10.20 -14.74 -11.13
CA THR A 25 -11.58 -14.36 -11.44
C THR A 25 -12.39 -15.59 -11.87
N VAL A 26 -11.86 -16.41 -12.78
CA VAL A 26 -12.51 -17.65 -13.21
C VAL A 26 -12.69 -18.61 -12.04
N PHE A 27 -11.70 -18.75 -11.16
CA PHE A 27 -11.78 -19.58 -9.97
C PHE A 27 -12.88 -19.10 -9.01
N SER A 28 -12.87 -17.81 -8.65
CA SER A 28 -13.82 -17.21 -7.71
C SER A 28 -15.26 -17.29 -8.23
N GLN A 29 -15.48 -16.97 -9.50
CA GLN A 29 -16.81 -17.01 -10.10
C GLN A 29 -17.33 -18.46 -10.25
N VAL A 30 -16.45 -19.41 -10.58
CA VAL A 30 -16.82 -20.84 -10.56
C VAL A 30 -17.08 -21.32 -9.13
N TRP A 31 -16.31 -20.81 -8.16
CA TRP A 31 -16.49 -21.07 -6.74
C TRP A 31 -17.81 -20.51 -6.21
N GLU A 32 -18.41 -19.52 -6.86
CA GLU A 32 -19.76 -19.00 -6.55
C GLU A 32 -20.88 -19.74 -7.31
N GLY A 33 -20.52 -20.58 -8.28
CA GLY A 33 -21.46 -21.42 -9.03
C GLY A 33 -21.72 -20.96 -10.46
N LYS A 34 -21.14 -19.84 -10.90
CA LYS A 34 -21.35 -19.31 -12.26
C LYS A 34 -20.77 -20.22 -13.34
N THR A 35 -21.40 -20.20 -14.51
CA THR A 35 -21.00 -20.90 -15.73
C THR A 35 -19.97 -20.08 -16.50
N TYR A 36 -19.21 -20.73 -17.40
CA TYR A 36 -18.24 -20.00 -18.23
C TYR A 36 -18.90 -19.01 -19.19
N ALA A 37 -20.19 -19.19 -19.52
CA ALA A 37 -20.94 -18.20 -20.31
C ALA A 37 -21.18 -16.93 -19.48
N GLU A 38 -21.66 -17.07 -18.25
CA GLU A 38 -21.90 -15.93 -17.35
C GLU A 38 -20.60 -15.20 -16.96
N ILE A 39 -19.49 -15.93 -16.84
CA ILE A 39 -18.17 -15.34 -16.56
C ILE A 39 -17.65 -14.58 -17.78
N ALA A 40 -17.83 -15.13 -18.98
CA ALA A 40 -17.44 -14.47 -20.22
C ALA A 40 -18.18 -13.14 -20.42
N ASP A 41 -19.50 -13.14 -20.20
CA ASP A 41 -20.33 -11.94 -20.30
C ASP A 41 -19.97 -10.89 -19.23
N ALA A 42 -19.69 -11.32 -18.00
CA ALA A 42 -19.32 -10.41 -16.91
C ALA A 42 -17.93 -9.79 -17.07
N CYS A 43 -16.99 -10.50 -17.70
CA CYS A 43 -15.61 -10.06 -17.87
C CYS A 43 -15.32 -9.48 -19.27
N GLY A 44 -16.28 -9.50 -20.20
CA GLY A 44 -16.12 -9.00 -21.56
C GLY A 44 -15.22 -9.86 -22.46
N TYR A 45 -15.12 -11.16 -22.19
CA TYR A 45 -14.32 -12.12 -22.97
C TYR A 45 -15.23 -13.08 -23.74
N GLU A 46 -14.70 -13.74 -24.78
CA GLU A 46 -15.44 -14.81 -25.43
C GLU A 46 -15.56 -16.06 -24.56
N HIS A 47 -16.71 -16.75 -24.65
CA HIS A 47 -16.98 -17.98 -23.92
C HIS A 47 -15.90 -19.05 -24.08
N ASN A 48 -15.42 -19.25 -25.32
CA ASN A 48 -14.39 -20.24 -25.62
C ASN A 48 -13.05 -19.91 -24.92
N TYR A 49 -12.70 -18.63 -24.83
CA TYR A 49 -11.49 -18.18 -24.16
C TYR A 49 -11.56 -18.44 -22.65
N ILE A 50 -12.68 -18.10 -21.99
CA ILE A 50 -12.88 -18.39 -20.57
C ILE A 50 -12.89 -19.89 -20.28
N ARG A 51 -13.46 -20.70 -21.18
CA ARG A 51 -13.44 -22.16 -21.06
C ARG A 51 -12.01 -22.71 -21.11
N ASP A 52 -11.17 -22.18 -22.00
CA ASP A 52 -9.77 -22.61 -22.13
C ASP A 52 -8.90 -22.16 -20.94
N VAL A 53 -9.17 -20.97 -20.40
CA VAL A 53 -8.54 -20.49 -19.15
C VAL A 53 -8.95 -21.37 -17.97
N GLY A 54 -10.24 -21.70 -17.87
CA GLY A 54 -10.75 -22.61 -16.84
C GLY A 54 -10.17 -24.02 -16.94
N PHE A 55 -10.02 -24.56 -18.15
CA PHE A 55 -9.38 -25.86 -18.36
C PHE A 55 -7.93 -25.88 -17.86
N ARG A 56 -7.14 -24.87 -18.23
CA ARG A 56 -5.74 -24.74 -17.78
C ARG A 56 -5.64 -24.57 -16.26
N LEU A 57 -6.54 -23.79 -15.66
CA LEU A 57 -6.63 -23.63 -14.21
C LEU A 57 -6.82 -24.98 -13.50
N TRP A 58 -7.73 -25.84 -13.97
CA TRP A 58 -7.94 -27.15 -13.34
C TRP A 58 -6.76 -28.10 -13.52
N GLN A 59 -5.98 -27.98 -14.61
CA GLN A 59 -4.76 -28.75 -14.79
C GLN A 59 -3.69 -28.35 -13.77
N ILE A 60 -3.42 -27.05 -13.63
CA ILE A 60 -2.46 -26.52 -12.65
C ILE A 60 -2.82 -26.98 -11.23
N LEU A 61 -4.11 -26.89 -10.87
CA LEU A 61 -4.59 -27.31 -9.57
C LEU A 61 -4.52 -28.84 -9.37
N SER A 62 -4.71 -29.62 -10.44
CA SER A 62 -4.57 -31.08 -10.37
C SER A 62 -3.12 -31.51 -10.13
N GLU A 63 -2.17 -30.83 -10.76
CA GLU A 63 -0.74 -31.07 -10.58
C GLU A 63 -0.30 -30.70 -9.15
N ALA A 64 -0.70 -29.53 -8.66
CA ALA A 64 -0.32 -29.07 -7.33
C ALA A 64 -0.92 -29.90 -6.18
N LEU A 65 -2.16 -30.38 -6.34
CA LEU A 65 -2.82 -31.21 -5.33
C LEU A 65 -2.53 -32.71 -5.48
N GLY A 66 -1.80 -33.12 -6.52
CA GLY A 66 -1.49 -34.53 -6.82
C GLY A 66 -2.72 -35.41 -7.09
N GLN A 67 -3.88 -34.82 -7.37
CA GLN A 67 -5.16 -35.52 -7.59
C GLN A 67 -6.04 -34.75 -8.57
N LYS A 68 -6.90 -35.45 -9.32
CA LYS A 68 -7.72 -34.85 -10.37
C LYS A 68 -8.72 -33.81 -9.81
N VAL A 69 -8.53 -32.55 -10.19
CA VAL A 69 -9.40 -31.41 -9.86
C VAL A 69 -10.38 -31.14 -11.01
N SER A 70 -11.62 -30.80 -10.65
CA SER A 70 -12.67 -30.34 -11.56
C SER A 70 -13.58 -29.32 -10.87
N LYS A 71 -14.40 -28.59 -11.64
CA LYS A 71 -15.43 -27.67 -11.12
C LYS A 71 -16.33 -28.30 -10.05
N SER A 72 -16.56 -29.62 -10.11
CA SER A 72 -17.46 -30.32 -9.18
C SER A 72 -16.82 -30.75 -7.86
N ASN A 73 -15.48 -30.85 -7.77
CA ASN A 73 -14.81 -31.42 -6.61
C ASN A 73 -13.88 -30.44 -5.86
N ILE A 74 -13.52 -29.32 -6.47
CA ILE A 74 -12.56 -28.35 -5.90
C ILE A 74 -13.00 -27.80 -4.54
N ARG A 75 -14.31 -27.58 -4.35
CA ARG A 75 -14.87 -27.15 -3.05
C ARG A 75 -14.63 -28.16 -1.93
N ALA A 76 -14.80 -29.45 -2.23
CA ALA A 76 -14.60 -30.52 -1.26
C ALA A 76 -13.11 -30.73 -0.96
N LEU A 77 -12.24 -30.60 -1.97
CA LEU A 77 -10.80 -30.78 -1.83
C LEU A 77 -10.16 -29.69 -0.96
N LEU A 78 -10.44 -28.42 -1.25
CA LEU A 78 -9.92 -27.32 -0.43
C LEU A 78 -10.54 -27.30 0.97
N GLY A 79 -11.80 -27.71 1.11
CA GLY A 79 -12.44 -27.85 2.43
C GLY A 79 -11.77 -28.91 3.31
N ARG A 80 -11.22 -29.99 2.73
CA ARG A 80 -10.41 -30.98 3.46
C ARG A 80 -9.02 -30.45 3.79
N TYR A 81 -8.40 -29.73 2.86
CA TYR A 81 -7.10 -29.10 3.07
C TYR A 81 -7.15 -28.11 4.25
N ALA A 82 -8.15 -27.22 4.27
CA ALA A 82 -8.36 -26.24 5.36
C ALA A 82 -8.50 -26.88 6.75
N ARG A 83 -9.18 -28.03 6.84
CA ARG A 83 -9.37 -28.76 8.11
C ARG A 83 -8.10 -29.45 8.60
N THR A 84 -7.19 -29.79 7.69
CA THR A 84 -5.94 -30.49 8.02
C THR A 84 -4.84 -29.50 8.43
N HIS A 85 -4.99 -28.20 8.11
CA HIS A 85 -3.96 -27.17 8.27
C HIS A 85 -4.39 -25.91 9.06
N GLN A 86 -5.42 -26.00 9.92
CA GLN A 86 -5.68 -24.92 10.90
C GLN A 86 -4.72 -25.00 12.11
N PRO A 87 -4.09 -23.89 12.53
CA PRO A 87 -3.29 -23.86 13.76
C PRO A 87 -4.20 -23.87 15.00
N ARG A 88 -4.00 -24.84 15.89
CA ARG A 88 -4.61 -24.87 17.24
C ARG A 88 -3.93 -23.84 18.13
N THR A 89 -4.72 -22.93 18.71
CA THR A 89 -4.31 -21.99 19.74
C THR A 89 -4.07 -22.71 21.07
N ALA A 90 -2.84 -22.67 21.57
CA ALA A 90 -2.52 -22.89 22.98
C ALA A 90 -1.29 -22.03 23.34
N VAL A 91 -1.49 -21.18 24.34
CA VAL A 91 -0.46 -20.35 24.97
C VAL A 91 0.32 -21.23 25.92
N GLU A 92 1.53 -21.64 25.54
CA GLU A 92 2.57 -22.06 26.48
C GLU A 92 3.93 -21.58 25.98
N ASN A 93 4.75 -21.13 26.92
CA ASN A 93 6.11 -20.64 26.72
C ASN A 93 6.95 -21.65 25.92
N TYR A 94 7.39 -21.26 24.73
CA TYR A 94 8.43 -21.99 23.99
C TYR A 94 9.67 -21.11 23.88
N GLU A 95 10.66 -21.38 24.74
CA GLU A 95 12.05 -21.17 24.37
C GLU A 95 12.34 -22.05 23.15
N ALA A 96 12.60 -21.42 22.01
CA ALA A 96 12.82 -22.13 20.76
C ALA A 96 14.15 -22.92 20.81
N PRO A 97 14.17 -24.20 20.38
CA PRO A 97 15.43 -24.91 20.18
C PRO A 97 16.17 -24.32 18.97
N PRO A 98 17.52 -24.26 18.99
CA PRO A 98 18.29 -23.79 17.84
C PRO A 98 18.30 -24.89 16.77
N GLY A 99 17.49 -24.72 15.73
CA GLY A 99 17.38 -25.68 14.62
C GLY A 99 16.76 -25.04 13.38
N SER A 100 17.64 -24.64 12.46
CA SER A 100 17.42 -24.10 11.11
C SER A 100 16.20 -24.66 10.34
N LEU A 101 15.10 -23.91 10.33
CA LEU A 101 14.24 -23.82 9.14
C LEU A 101 14.80 -22.70 8.25
N PRO A 102 14.85 -22.86 6.91
CA PRO A 102 15.34 -21.81 6.02
C PRO A 102 14.54 -20.53 6.26
N LEU A 103 15.23 -19.42 6.46
CA LEU A 103 14.60 -18.11 6.63
C LEU A 103 13.82 -17.76 5.36
N GLU A 104 12.50 -17.93 5.42
CA GLU A 104 11.61 -17.55 4.34
C GLU A 104 11.61 -16.03 4.22
N LEU A 105 12.24 -15.53 3.15
CA LEU A 105 12.23 -14.11 2.83
C LEU A 105 10.96 -13.86 2.05
N GLU A 106 10.04 -13.10 2.63
CA GLU A 106 8.84 -12.64 1.93
C GLU A 106 9.20 -11.71 0.77
N PHE A 107 8.56 -11.91 -0.38
CA PHE A 107 8.73 -11.07 -1.56
C PHE A 107 8.27 -9.61 -1.27
N PRO A 108 9.00 -8.57 -1.71
CA PRO A 108 8.73 -7.18 -1.32
C PRO A 108 7.69 -6.47 -2.19
N ASN A 109 6.52 -7.09 -2.43
CA ASN A 109 5.42 -6.53 -3.23
C ASN A 109 4.29 -5.91 -2.39
N GLY A 110 4.46 -5.78 -1.08
CA GLY A 110 3.39 -5.28 -0.22
C GLY A 110 3.85 -4.79 1.15
N PRO A 111 2.88 -4.39 2.01
CA PRO A 111 3.16 -3.96 3.37
C PRO A 111 3.83 -5.06 4.18
N VAL A 112 4.84 -4.68 4.98
CA VAL A 112 5.60 -5.61 5.80
C VAL A 112 4.69 -6.17 6.91
N PRO A 113 4.49 -7.50 6.99
CA PRO A 113 3.67 -8.16 8.01
C PRO A 113 4.09 -7.79 9.42
N LEU A 114 3.14 -7.88 10.35
CA LEU A 114 3.34 -7.47 11.75
C LEU A 114 4.44 -8.27 12.45
N HIS A 115 4.54 -9.56 12.16
CA HIS A 115 5.52 -10.48 12.74
C HIS A 115 6.80 -10.58 11.92
N SER A 116 6.88 -9.89 10.77
CA SER A 116 8.07 -9.95 9.93
C SER A 116 9.24 -9.25 10.61
N ARG A 117 10.36 -9.98 10.70
CA ARG A 117 11.65 -9.43 11.12
C ARG A 117 12.17 -8.37 10.16
N LEU A 118 11.63 -8.25 8.95
CA LEU A 118 12.12 -7.30 7.94
C LEU A 118 11.62 -5.86 8.15
N TYR A 119 10.79 -5.61 9.16
CA TYR A 119 10.41 -4.25 9.51
C TYR A 119 11.53 -3.52 10.23
N ILE A 120 11.99 -2.42 9.64
CA ILE A 120 12.95 -1.52 10.25
C ILE A 120 12.21 -0.31 10.83
N GLU A 121 12.35 -0.12 12.14
CA GLU A 121 11.82 1.06 12.82
C GLU A 121 12.56 2.33 12.39
N ARG A 122 11.85 3.45 12.46
CA ARG A 122 12.36 4.80 12.15
C ARG A 122 12.21 5.71 13.36
N PRO A 123 13.02 5.54 14.43
CA PRO A 123 12.93 6.40 15.60
C PRO A 123 13.08 7.89 15.23
N PRO A 124 12.26 8.79 15.81
CA PRO A 124 11.27 8.55 16.87
C PRO A 124 9.84 8.26 16.35
N ILE A 125 9.63 8.00 15.06
CA ILE A 125 8.32 7.98 14.41
C ILE A 125 7.34 6.98 15.04
N GLU A 126 7.75 5.74 15.25
CA GLU A 126 6.90 4.72 15.87
C GLU A 126 6.47 5.15 17.27
N ALA A 127 7.42 5.55 18.12
CA ALA A 127 7.13 6.01 19.48
C ALA A 127 6.17 7.20 19.51
N GLN A 128 6.37 8.17 18.59
CA GLN A 128 5.50 9.34 18.48
C GLN A 128 4.08 8.96 18.05
N THR A 129 3.94 8.16 17.00
CA THR A 129 2.62 7.73 16.51
C THR A 129 1.88 6.86 17.51
N PHE A 130 2.58 6.01 18.25
CA PHE A 130 2.01 5.20 19.33
C PHE A 130 1.57 6.04 20.53
N ALA A 131 2.28 7.12 20.86
CA ALA A 131 1.84 8.05 21.90
C ALA A 131 0.61 8.85 21.44
N ASP A 132 0.60 9.35 20.21
CA ASP A 132 -0.47 10.21 19.69
C ASP A 132 -1.77 9.44 19.42
N VAL A 133 -1.72 8.17 19.02
CA VAL A 133 -2.96 7.39 18.75
C VAL A 133 -3.80 7.20 20.02
N LEU A 134 -3.21 7.33 21.21
CA LEU A 134 -3.95 7.20 22.47
C LEU A 134 -4.64 8.50 22.91
N LYS A 135 -4.25 9.66 22.36
CA LYS A 135 -4.81 10.97 22.76
C LYS A 135 -6.25 11.14 22.25
N PRO A 136 -7.21 11.57 23.10
CA PRO A 136 -8.58 11.87 22.69
C PRO A 136 -8.68 12.68 21.39
N GLY A 137 -9.55 12.25 20.48
CA GLY A 137 -9.78 12.94 19.21
C GLY A 137 -8.59 13.04 18.26
N SER A 138 -7.51 12.28 18.46
CA SER A 138 -6.29 12.49 17.70
C SER A 138 -6.44 12.19 16.21
N LEU A 139 -5.65 12.91 15.41
CA LEU A 139 -5.55 12.69 13.97
C LEU A 139 -4.07 12.64 13.60
N ILE A 140 -3.64 11.49 13.08
CA ILE A 140 -2.26 11.23 12.62
C ILE A 140 -2.28 11.14 11.10
N ARG A 141 -1.36 11.84 10.43
CA ARG A 141 -1.20 11.82 8.97
C ARG A 141 0.13 11.24 8.58
N LEU A 142 0.12 10.07 7.97
CA LEU A 142 1.28 9.45 7.34
C LEU A 142 1.37 9.92 5.89
N LYS A 143 2.41 10.70 5.56
CA LYS A 143 2.64 11.22 4.21
C LYS A 143 4.02 10.85 3.70
N ALA A 144 4.08 10.27 2.51
CA ALA A 144 5.31 9.96 1.77
C ALA A 144 4.94 9.40 0.39
N PRO A 145 5.89 9.33 -0.56
CA PRO A 145 5.68 8.59 -1.81
C PRO A 145 5.25 7.14 -1.58
N ARG A 146 4.72 6.48 -2.62
CA ARG A 146 4.48 5.03 -2.62
C ARG A 146 5.74 4.26 -2.19
N GLN A 147 5.55 3.05 -1.67
CA GLN A 147 6.63 2.14 -1.24
C GLN A 147 7.52 2.63 -0.07
N MET A 148 7.12 3.67 0.66
CA MET A 148 7.81 4.16 1.87
C MET A 148 7.36 3.47 3.17
N GLY A 149 6.51 2.43 3.09
CA GLY A 149 6.05 1.68 4.27
C GLY A 149 4.99 2.38 5.12
N LYS A 150 4.13 3.22 4.50
CA LYS A 150 3.00 3.88 5.17
C LYS A 150 2.02 2.86 5.77
N THR A 151 1.50 1.95 4.95
CA THR A 151 0.60 0.88 5.39
C THR A 151 1.23 -0.04 6.43
N SER A 152 2.54 -0.32 6.32
CA SER A 152 3.28 -1.12 7.31
C SER A 152 3.28 -0.47 8.69
N LEU A 153 3.44 0.86 8.77
CA LEU A 153 3.37 1.62 10.02
C LEU A 153 1.92 1.74 10.51
N LEU A 154 0.97 2.03 9.62
CA LEU A 154 -0.45 2.15 9.93
C LEU A 154 -0.99 0.87 10.61
N ARG A 155 -0.69 -0.32 10.06
CA ARG A 155 -1.06 -1.60 10.68
C ARG A 155 -0.47 -1.77 12.09
N ARG A 156 0.77 -1.31 12.31
CA ARG A 156 1.42 -1.36 13.62
C ARG A 156 0.78 -0.40 14.63
N ILE A 157 0.36 0.78 14.18
CA ILE A 157 -0.41 1.73 15.00
C ILE A 157 -1.73 1.09 15.45
N LEU A 158 -2.46 0.43 14.54
CA LEU A 158 -3.72 -0.25 14.87
C LEU A 158 -3.53 -1.39 15.88
N VAL A 159 -2.51 -2.22 15.71
CA VAL A 159 -2.18 -3.30 16.65
C VAL A 159 -1.77 -2.75 18.01
N TYR A 160 -1.01 -1.65 18.02
CA TYR A 160 -0.66 -0.97 19.27
C TYR A 160 -1.92 -0.43 19.96
N GLY A 161 -2.86 0.17 19.21
CA GLY A 161 -4.17 0.60 19.73
C GLY A 161 -4.96 -0.56 20.34
N GLN A 162 -5.05 -1.70 19.66
CA GLN A 162 -5.71 -2.91 20.18
C GLN A 162 -5.10 -3.40 21.49
N LYS A 163 -3.76 -3.40 21.59
CA LYS A 163 -3.06 -3.74 22.84
C LYS A 163 -3.37 -2.78 23.99
N ARG A 164 -3.85 -1.57 23.68
CA ARG A 164 -4.30 -0.54 24.62
C ARG A 164 -5.83 -0.44 24.70
N GLN A 165 -6.54 -1.51 24.31
CA GLN A 165 -8.00 -1.65 24.40
C GLN A 165 -8.80 -0.70 23.49
N LEU A 166 -8.20 -0.17 22.42
CA LEU A 166 -8.97 0.50 21.37
C LEU A 166 -9.52 -0.54 20.38
N HIS A 167 -10.78 -0.33 19.97
CA HIS A 167 -11.32 -0.96 18.77
C HIS A 167 -10.60 -0.40 17.55
N SER A 168 -10.33 -1.24 16.55
CA SER A 168 -9.55 -0.83 15.37
C SER A 168 -10.28 -1.20 14.08
N VAL A 169 -10.42 -0.22 13.19
CA VAL A 169 -10.98 -0.38 11.85
C VAL A 169 -9.97 0.14 10.83
N MET A 170 -9.82 -0.56 9.72
CA MET A 170 -8.98 -0.13 8.59
C MET A 170 -9.78 -0.15 7.29
N LEU A 171 -9.92 1.02 6.65
CA LEU A 171 -10.50 1.13 5.32
C LEU A 171 -9.39 1.45 4.32
N SER A 172 -9.22 0.61 3.30
CA SER A 172 -8.41 0.93 2.11
C SER A 172 -9.36 1.29 0.99
N PHE A 173 -9.22 2.49 0.44
CA PHE A 173 -10.09 2.96 -0.63
C PHE A 173 -9.84 2.23 -1.96
N HIS A 174 -8.66 1.64 -2.15
CA HIS A 174 -8.41 0.81 -3.33
C HIS A 174 -9.30 -0.45 -3.40
N ARG A 175 -9.86 -0.89 -2.26
CA ARG A 175 -10.74 -2.07 -2.19
C ARG A 175 -12.21 -1.79 -2.50
N ALA A 176 -12.63 -0.53 -2.62
CA ALA A 176 -14.02 -0.23 -2.89
C ALA A 176 -14.33 -0.40 -4.39
N ASP A 177 -15.45 -1.04 -4.71
CA ASP A 177 -15.93 -1.12 -6.09
C ASP A 177 -16.10 0.27 -6.68
N ARG A 178 -15.83 0.41 -7.99
CA ARG A 178 -16.03 1.70 -8.70
C ARG A 178 -17.43 2.26 -8.52
N ALA A 179 -18.45 1.40 -8.41
CA ALA A 179 -19.83 1.81 -8.18
C ALA A 179 -20.06 2.54 -6.86
N ILE A 180 -19.21 2.33 -5.85
CA ILE A 180 -19.28 3.04 -4.56
C ILE A 180 -18.96 4.52 -4.73
N TYR A 181 -18.10 4.86 -5.69
CA TYR A 181 -17.65 6.22 -5.95
C TYR A 181 -18.61 7.06 -6.81
N ARG A 182 -19.84 6.56 -7.05
CA ARG A 182 -20.82 7.25 -7.91
C ARG A 182 -21.44 8.51 -7.28
N SER A 183 -21.48 8.59 -5.95
CA SER A 183 -21.95 9.77 -5.23
C SER A 183 -21.49 9.75 -3.78
N LEU A 184 -21.47 10.92 -3.13
CA LEU A 184 -21.15 11.05 -1.71
C LEU A 184 -22.03 10.16 -0.83
N ASP A 185 -23.33 10.05 -1.13
CA ASP A 185 -24.27 9.22 -0.37
C ASP A 185 -23.87 7.73 -0.36
N HIS A 186 -23.57 7.17 -1.54
CA HIS A 186 -23.15 5.77 -1.66
C HIS A 186 -21.82 5.52 -0.96
N PHE A 187 -20.89 6.46 -1.10
CA PHE A 187 -19.61 6.41 -0.44
C PHE A 187 -19.74 6.43 1.09
N LEU A 188 -20.52 7.36 1.66
CA LEU A 188 -20.68 7.46 3.11
C LEU A 188 -21.47 6.26 3.70
N ARG A 189 -22.47 5.75 2.98
CA ARG A 189 -23.16 4.50 3.35
C ARG A 189 -22.18 3.32 3.37
N TRP A 190 -21.37 3.17 2.33
CA TRP A 190 -20.34 2.13 2.27
C TRP A 190 -19.33 2.29 3.42
N PHE A 191 -18.89 3.52 3.69
CA PHE A 191 -17.96 3.84 4.77
C PHE A 191 -18.50 3.37 6.14
N CYS A 192 -19.72 3.77 6.48
CA CYS A 192 -20.39 3.37 7.73
C CYS A 192 -20.66 1.85 7.81
N ALA A 193 -21.06 1.22 6.69
CA ALA A 193 -21.26 -0.22 6.64
C ALA A 193 -19.96 -0.99 6.90
N ASN A 194 -18.84 -0.56 6.32
CA ASN A 194 -17.53 -1.19 6.52
C ASN A 194 -17.04 -1.07 7.96
N ILE A 195 -17.23 0.10 8.58
CA ILE A 195 -16.93 0.30 10.01
C ILE A 195 -17.74 -0.67 10.86
N SER A 196 -19.05 -0.75 10.62
CA SER A 196 -19.95 -1.63 11.38
C SER A 196 -19.55 -3.10 11.22
N TYR A 197 -19.30 -3.53 9.99
CA TYR A 197 -18.91 -4.91 9.69
C TYR A 197 -17.59 -5.30 10.38
N GLN A 198 -16.57 -4.44 10.33
CA GLN A 198 -15.28 -4.72 10.99
C GLN A 198 -15.37 -4.74 12.52
N LEU A 199 -16.34 -4.03 13.09
CA LEU A 199 -16.64 -4.04 14.53
C LEU A 199 -17.59 -5.18 14.93
N GLY A 200 -18.07 -6.00 13.98
CA GLY A 200 -19.03 -7.06 14.26
C GLY A 200 -20.44 -6.56 14.61
N LEU A 201 -20.77 -5.33 14.22
CA LEU A 201 -22.07 -4.69 14.45
C LEU A 201 -23.05 -4.96 13.30
N GLU A 202 -24.34 -5.02 13.62
CA GLU A 202 -25.40 -5.01 12.61
C GLU A 202 -25.38 -3.68 11.82
N VAL A 203 -25.60 -3.73 10.50
CA VAL A 203 -25.61 -2.52 9.67
C VAL A 203 -27.00 -1.87 9.70
N LYS A 204 -27.18 -0.78 10.47
CA LYS A 204 -28.48 -0.10 10.67
C LYS A 204 -28.66 1.17 9.84
N LEU A 205 -28.08 1.23 8.64
CA LEU A 205 -28.13 2.42 7.80
C LEU A 205 -29.56 2.91 7.53
N ASN A 206 -30.51 2.02 7.22
CA ASN A 206 -31.89 2.42 6.90
C ASN A 206 -32.62 3.14 8.04
N THR A 207 -32.17 2.96 9.29
CA THR A 207 -32.77 3.60 10.47
C THR A 207 -32.20 4.99 10.71
N TYR A 208 -30.89 5.16 10.49
CA TYR A 208 -30.15 6.38 10.80
C TYR A 208 -29.94 7.29 9.58
N TRP A 209 -30.24 6.81 8.38
CA TRP A 209 -30.03 7.56 7.14
C TRP A 209 -31.28 8.29 6.70
N ASN A 210 -31.25 9.62 6.83
CA ASN A 210 -32.35 10.48 6.47
C ASN A 210 -31.93 11.40 5.30
N ALA A 211 -32.69 11.32 4.20
CA ALA A 211 -32.43 12.10 2.99
C ALA A 211 -32.64 13.61 3.20
N ASP A 212 -33.55 14.02 4.09
CA ASP A 212 -33.92 15.42 4.31
C ASP A 212 -32.82 16.21 5.03
N ILE A 213 -32.06 15.56 5.92
CA ILE A 213 -30.95 16.18 6.65
C ILE A 213 -29.60 16.04 5.92
N GLY A 214 -29.56 15.21 4.88
CA GLY A 214 -28.38 14.96 4.06
C GLY A 214 -27.45 13.86 4.59
N SER A 215 -26.62 13.34 3.68
CA SER A 215 -25.74 12.19 3.90
C SER A 215 -24.61 12.46 4.90
N LYS A 216 -24.07 13.68 4.95
CA LYS A 216 -23.01 14.06 5.90
C LYS A 216 -23.50 14.01 7.35
N VAL A 217 -24.66 14.60 7.62
CA VAL A 217 -25.28 14.59 8.95
C VAL A 217 -25.69 13.17 9.34
N SER A 218 -26.30 12.42 8.40
CA SER A 218 -26.65 11.00 8.62
C SER A 218 -25.41 10.15 8.95
N CYS A 219 -24.29 10.38 8.26
CA CYS A 219 -23.03 9.70 8.53
C CYS A 219 -22.49 10.01 9.93
N SER A 220 -22.46 11.29 10.32
CA SER A 220 -22.04 11.71 11.65
C SER A 220 -22.90 11.07 12.74
N ALA A 221 -24.24 11.19 12.62
CA ALA A 221 -25.20 10.61 13.55
C ALA A 221 -25.07 9.08 13.63
N TYR A 222 -24.82 8.40 12.51
CA TYR A 222 -24.59 6.95 12.53
C TYR A 222 -23.34 6.56 13.32
N LEU A 223 -22.23 7.30 13.17
CA LEU A 223 -21.02 7.02 13.92
C LEU A 223 -21.21 7.32 15.41
N GLU A 224 -21.80 8.46 15.73
CA GLU A 224 -21.97 8.94 17.09
C GLU A 224 -23.09 8.21 17.86
N ASP A 225 -24.31 8.20 17.32
CA ASP A 225 -25.50 7.72 18.03
C ASP A 225 -25.65 6.20 17.95
N TYR A 226 -25.06 5.56 16.94
CA TYR A 226 -25.10 4.10 16.78
C TYR A 226 -23.76 3.46 17.10
N VAL A 227 -22.73 3.64 16.26
CA VAL A 227 -21.48 2.87 16.38
C VAL A 227 -20.81 3.05 17.74
N LEU A 228 -20.61 4.30 18.20
CA LEU A 228 -19.96 4.57 19.49
C LEU A 228 -20.78 4.10 20.69
N ASN A 229 -22.10 4.00 20.56
CA ASN A 229 -23.00 3.50 21.61
C ASN A 229 -23.06 1.97 21.68
N GLN A 230 -22.62 1.26 20.63
CA GLN A 230 -22.57 -0.21 20.61
C GLN A 230 -21.23 -0.79 21.07
N ILE A 231 -20.17 0.02 21.17
CA ILE A 231 -18.84 -0.44 21.57
C ILE A 231 -18.44 0.09 22.95
N GLU A 232 -17.83 -0.77 23.75
CA GLU A 232 -17.22 -0.38 25.03
C GLU A 232 -15.78 0.11 24.80
N GLY A 233 -15.52 1.40 25.01
CA GLY A 233 -14.19 2.00 24.84
C GLY A 233 -14.02 2.81 23.54
N ASP A 234 -12.78 3.17 23.24
CA ASP A 234 -12.43 4.08 22.15
C ASP A 234 -12.17 3.36 20.83
N LEU A 235 -12.27 4.10 19.72
CA LEU A 235 -12.16 3.58 18.36
C LEU A 235 -11.03 4.28 17.60
N VAL A 236 -10.14 3.52 16.97
CA VAL A 236 -9.22 4.03 15.96
C VAL A 236 -9.66 3.60 14.56
N ILE A 237 -9.87 4.58 13.69
CA ILE A 237 -10.20 4.40 12.28
C ILE A 237 -8.98 4.81 11.45
N ALA A 238 -8.41 3.83 10.76
CA ALA A 238 -7.35 4.06 9.80
C ALA A 238 -7.90 4.11 8.37
N LEU A 239 -7.55 5.17 7.65
CA LEU A 239 -7.88 5.37 6.25
C LEU A 239 -6.61 5.24 5.43
N ASP A 240 -6.46 4.11 4.74
CA ASP A 240 -5.32 3.84 3.87
C ASP A 240 -5.64 4.22 2.42
N GLU A 241 -4.61 4.63 1.69
CA GLU A 241 -4.71 5.06 0.29
C GLU A 241 -5.75 6.16 0.05
N LEU A 242 -5.81 7.15 0.97
CA LEU A 242 -6.74 8.29 0.88
C LEU A 242 -6.58 9.08 -0.44
N ASN A 243 -5.43 8.98 -1.09
CA ASN A 243 -5.17 9.55 -2.41
C ASN A 243 -6.06 8.98 -3.53
N GLU A 244 -6.66 7.80 -3.37
CA GLU A 244 -7.58 7.24 -4.37
C GLU A 244 -8.84 8.09 -4.53
N LEU A 245 -9.31 8.73 -3.45
CA LEU A 245 -10.48 9.61 -3.49
C LEU A 245 -10.29 10.82 -4.40
N PHE A 246 -9.04 11.19 -4.69
CA PHE A 246 -8.73 12.35 -5.51
C PHE A 246 -9.10 12.17 -6.99
N GLN A 247 -9.29 10.93 -7.43
CA GLN A 247 -9.85 10.61 -8.74
C GLN A 247 -11.35 10.94 -8.82
N TYR A 248 -11.99 11.23 -7.68
CA TYR A 248 -13.42 11.53 -7.55
C TYR A 248 -13.62 12.88 -6.83
N PRO A 249 -13.49 14.01 -7.56
CA PRO A 249 -13.59 15.35 -6.98
C PRO A 249 -14.87 15.58 -6.17
N GLU A 250 -16.01 15.11 -6.66
CA GLU A 250 -17.32 15.25 -5.99
C GLU A 250 -17.39 14.58 -4.61
N ILE A 251 -16.58 13.54 -4.38
CA ILE A 251 -16.48 12.86 -3.08
C ILE A 251 -15.41 13.53 -2.23
N SER A 252 -14.22 13.74 -2.79
CA SER A 252 -13.09 14.28 -2.03
C SER A 252 -13.32 15.71 -1.53
N SER A 253 -14.02 16.56 -2.29
CA SER A 253 -14.34 17.94 -1.88
C SER A 253 -15.32 18.01 -0.71
N GLU A 254 -16.08 16.96 -0.44
CA GLU A 254 -17.09 16.91 0.62
C GLU A 254 -16.64 16.06 1.81
N PHE A 255 -16.01 14.91 1.56
CA PHE A 255 -15.58 13.99 2.60
C PHE A 255 -14.35 14.48 3.37
N LEU A 256 -13.40 15.14 2.69
CA LEU A 256 -12.22 15.68 3.38
C LEU A 256 -12.61 16.77 4.39
N PRO A 257 -13.45 17.77 4.05
CA PRO A 257 -13.97 18.70 5.06
C PRO A 257 -14.74 18.02 6.19
N LEU A 258 -15.49 16.95 5.90
CA LEU A 258 -16.20 16.20 6.94
C LEU A 258 -15.25 15.50 7.93
N LEU A 259 -14.16 14.90 7.45
CA LEU A 259 -13.10 14.34 8.32
C LEU A 259 -12.47 15.42 9.20
N ARG A 260 -12.30 16.63 8.66
CA ARG A 260 -11.78 17.76 9.42
C ARG A 260 -12.76 18.20 10.50
N SER A 261 -14.06 18.33 10.19
CA SER A 261 -15.06 18.70 11.20
C SER A 261 -15.08 17.71 12.35
N TRP A 262 -15.06 16.40 12.09
CA TRP A 262 -15.00 15.39 13.16
C TRP A 262 -13.77 15.51 14.06
N TYR A 263 -12.62 15.91 13.50
CA TYR A 263 -11.43 16.19 14.30
C TYR A 263 -11.56 17.47 15.15
N GLU A 264 -12.23 18.49 14.64
CA GLU A 264 -12.48 19.73 15.36
C GLU A 264 -13.54 19.52 16.46
N ASP A 265 -14.62 18.82 16.15
CA ASP A 265 -15.71 18.43 17.06
C ASP A 265 -15.19 17.64 18.27
N ALA A 266 -14.14 16.82 18.09
CA ALA A 266 -13.52 16.08 19.18
C ALA A 266 -12.91 16.94 20.30
N ARG A 267 -12.77 18.27 20.09
CA ARG A 267 -12.34 19.23 21.11
C ARG A 267 -13.50 19.72 21.99
N GLU A 268 -14.72 19.62 21.49
CA GLU A 268 -15.93 20.14 22.14
C GLU A 268 -16.83 19.01 22.65
N PHE A 269 -16.91 17.92 21.89
CA PHE A 269 -17.80 16.80 22.15
C PHE A 269 -17.01 15.55 22.58
N GLU A 270 -17.33 15.03 23.76
CA GLU A 270 -16.67 13.84 24.33
C GLU A 270 -16.85 12.59 23.44
N SER A 271 -18.00 12.45 22.78
CA SER A 271 -18.30 11.39 21.81
C SER A 271 -17.26 11.34 20.69
N TRP A 272 -17.01 12.47 20.01
CA TRP A 272 -15.99 12.59 18.97
C TRP A 272 -14.57 12.46 19.53
N GLY A 273 -14.39 12.85 20.79
CA GLY A 273 -13.18 12.57 21.58
C GLY A 273 -12.86 11.07 21.73
N ARG A 274 -13.80 10.14 21.49
CA ARG A 274 -13.58 8.67 21.52
C ARG A 274 -13.06 8.10 20.19
N ILE A 275 -13.08 8.87 19.11
CA ILE A 275 -12.56 8.45 17.80
C ILE A 275 -11.12 8.94 17.62
N ARG A 276 -10.25 8.10 17.03
CA ARG A 276 -8.88 8.40 16.64
C ARG A 276 -8.74 8.17 15.15
N TRP A 277 -8.11 9.08 14.43
CA TRP A 277 -7.94 9.02 12.99
C TRP A 277 -6.48 8.76 12.62
N VAL A 278 -6.24 7.80 11.72
CA VAL A 278 -4.91 7.57 11.12
C VAL A 278 -5.06 7.60 9.61
N LEU A 279 -4.58 8.68 8.97
CA LEU A 279 -4.70 8.90 7.54
C LEU A 279 -3.38 8.60 6.84
N ALA A 280 -3.38 7.66 5.89
CA ALA A 280 -2.24 7.43 5.00
C ALA A 280 -2.58 7.91 3.58
N HIS A 281 -1.72 8.78 3.03
CA HIS A 281 -1.82 9.22 1.64
C HIS A 281 -0.44 9.26 0.99
N ALA A 282 -0.41 8.96 -0.30
CA ALA A 282 0.78 9.12 -1.11
C ALA A 282 0.97 10.59 -1.53
N THR A 283 2.21 11.07 -1.56
CA THR A 283 2.52 12.43 -2.01
C THR A 283 2.65 12.54 -3.53
N ASP A 284 2.88 11.42 -4.22
CA ASP A 284 3.08 11.35 -5.68
C ASP A 284 1.83 11.67 -6.50
N VAL A 285 0.66 11.77 -5.87
CA VAL A 285 -0.58 12.26 -6.49
C VAL A 285 -0.76 13.73 -6.11
N TYR A 286 -0.28 14.64 -6.97
CA TYR A 286 -0.49 16.08 -6.77
C TYR A 286 -1.95 16.44 -7.01
N VAL A 287 -2.60 16.99 -5.99
CA VAL A 287 -3.95 17.56 -6.12
C VAL A 287 -3.93 18.96 -5.54
N PRO A 288 -4.38 19.97 -6.30
CA PRO A 288 -4.58 21.31 -5.77
C PRO A 288 -5.77 21.28 -4.80
N LEU A 289 -5.54 20.86 -3.57
CA LEU A 289 -6.54 20.82 -2.52
C LEU A 289 -6.72 22.21 -1.94
N GLN A 290 -7.96 22.57 -1.60
CA GLN A 290 -8.23 23.77 -0.83
C GLN A 290 -7.63 23.61 0.58
N LEU A 291 -6.45 24.22 0.78
CA LEU A 291 -5.57 24.00 1.92
C LEU A 291 -6.27 24.15 3.28
N ASN A 292 -7.31 24.99 3.35
CA ASN A 292 -8.00 25.31 4.61
C ASN A 292 -9.22 24.43 4.91
N GLN A 293 -9.66 23.61 3.97
CA GLN A 293 -10.88 22.79 4.14
C GLN A 293 -10.58 21.31 4.34
N SER A 294 -9.34 20.88 4.09
CA SER A 294 -8.94 19.47 4.15
C SER A 294 -8.26 19.14 5.50
N PRO A 295 -8.25 17.86 5.96
CA PRO A 295 -7.55 17.47 7.17
C PRO A 295 -6.03 17.53 7.02
N PHE A 296 -5.49 17.83 5.84
CA PHE A 296 -4.05 17.86 5.57
C PHE A 296 -3.28 19.04 6.18
N ASN A 297 -3.91 19.90 6.98
CA ASN A 297 -3.24 20.93 7.77
C ASN A 297 -3.49 20.82 9.29
N VAL A 298 -4.25 19.81 9.75
CA VAL A 298 -4.54 19.57 11.18
C VAL A 298 -3.91 18.28 11.69
N GLY A 299 -3.88 18.07 13.01
CA GLY A 299 -3.33 16.87 13.63
C GLY A 299 -1.81 16.69 13.44
N LEU A 300 -1.30 15.54 13.85
CA LEU A 300 0.12 15.18 13.77
C LEU A 300 0.50 14.77 12.35
N ALA A 301 1.39 15.52 11.70
CA ALA A 301 1.93 15.16 10.39
C ALA A 301 3.26 14.39 10.51
N ILE A 302 3.29 13.15 10.02
CA ILE A 302 4.47 12.31 9.92
C ILE A 302 4.89 12.18 8.46
N LYS A 303 5.99 12.83 8.08
CA LYS A 303 6.67 12.58 6.80
C LYS A 303 7.58 11.36 6.98
N LEU A 304 7.33 10.26 6.27
CA LEU A 304 8.21 9.09 6.35
C LEU A 304 9.49 9.34 5.55
N PRO A 305 10.68 9.31 6.18
CA PRO A 305 11.93 9.46 5.47
C PRO A 305 12.34 8.14 4.81
N SER A 306 13.25 8.27 3.84
CA SER A 306 14.08 7.16 3.36
C SER A 306 14.92 6.57 4.51
N PHE A 307 15.37 5.34 4.36
CA PHE A 307 16.25 4.71 5.35
C PHE A 307 17.62 5.39 5.43
N SER A 308 18.16 5.46 6.64
CA SER A 308 19.58 5.74 6.87
C SER A 308 20.44 4.56 6.47
N LEU A 309 21.73 4.81 6.24
CA LEU A 309 22.72 3.76 5.95
C LEU A 309 22.70 2.64 6.99
N LYS A 310 22.59 2.98 8.28
CA LYS A 310 22.52 1.99 9.39
C LYS A 310 21.27 1.11 9.29
N GLN A 311 20.13 1.70 8.91
CA GLN A 311 18.88 0.97 8.72
C GLN A 311 18.93 0.04 7.51
N VAL A 312 19.56 0.48 6.41
CA VAL A 312 19.78 -0.37 5.23
C VAL A 312 20.73 -1.52 5.57
N GLN A 313 21.83 -1.26 6.27
CA GLN A 313 22.76 -2.30 6.71
C GLN A 313 22.06 -3.33 7.60
N GLU A 314 21.25 -2.88 8.56
CA GLU A 314 20.45 -3.75 9.41
C GLU A 314 19.43 -4.58 8.61
N LEU A 315 18.78 -3.97 7.61
CA LEU A 315 17.89 -4.72 6.73
C LEU A 315 18.65 -5.77 5.91
N ALA A 316 19.84 -5.45 5.40
CA ALA A 316 20.66 -6.40 4.67
C ALA A 316 21.09 -7.60 5.53
N ARG A 317 21.45 -7.37 6.81
CA ARG A 317 21.68 -8.45 7.77
C ARG A 317 20.45 -9.34 7.95
N ARG A 318 19.27 -8.73 8.04
CA ARG A 318 17.99 -9.46 8.12
C ARG A 318 17.65 -10.17 6.81
N HIS A 319 18.25 -9.80 5.68
CA HIS A 319 18.22 -10.55 4.43
C HIS A 319 19.32 -11.64 4.35
N CYS A 320 20.07 -11.87 5.43
CA CYS A 320 21.16 -12.85 5.51
C CYS A 320 22.36 -12.53 4.60
N LEU A 321 22.52 -11.26 4.20
CA LEU A 321 23.65 -10.81 3.39
C LEU A 321 24.85 -10.50 4.30
N THR A 322 25.64 -11.50 4.62
CA THR A 322 26.78 -11.38 5.56
C THR A 322 27.93 -10.50 5.04
N TRP A 323 27.97 -10.24 3.73
CA TRP A 323 28.99 -9.40 3.11
C TRP A 323 28.84 -7.90 3.42
N VAL A 324 27.73 -7.45 4.02
CA VAL A 324 27.53 -6.03 4.39
C VAL A 324 28.31 -5.60 5.65
N GLU A 325 29.04 -6.51 6.26
CA GLU A 325 29.89 -6.21 7.41
C GLU A 325 31.28 -5.68 6.99
N GLY A 326 31.89 -4.91 7.87
CA GLY A 326 33.22 -4.34 7.66
C GLY A 326 33.28 -3.25 6.59
N ASN A 327 34.46 -2.63 6.41
CA ASN A 327 34.62 -1.47 5.54
C ASN A 327 34.31 -1.77 4.07
N ALA A 328 34.77 -2.91 3.56
CA ALA A 328 34.52 -3.32 2.17
C ALA A 328 33.03 -3.60 1.90
N GLY A 329 32.32 -4.19 2.86
CA GLY A 329 30.87 -4.41 2.76
C GLY A 329 30.08 -3.10 2.74
N MET A 330 30.52 -2.13 3.55
CA MET A 330 29.93 -0.80 3.59
C MET A 330 30.15 -0.02 2.30
N GLU A 331 31.32 -0.12 1.66
CA GLU A 331 31.58 0.50 0.35
C GLU A 331 30.66 -0.08 -0.74
N LYS A 332 30.49 -1.40 -0.77
CA LYS A 332 29.53 -2.07 -1.66
C LYS A 332 28.10 -1.60 -1.40
N LEU A 333 27.70 -1.50 -0.14
CA LEU A 333 26.37 -1.02 0.22
C LEU A 333 26.17 0.45 -0.21
N LEU A 334 27.19 1.30 -0.06
CA LEU A 334 27.15 2.69 -0.52
C LEU A 334 27.00 2.78 -2.04
N SER A 335 27.67 1.90 -2.80
CA SER A 335 27.48 1.81 -4.25
C SER A 335 26.03 1.48 -4.62
N LEU A 336 25.42 0.50 -3.93
CA LEU A 336 24.00 0.18 -4.09
C LEU A 336 23.11 1.39 -3.78
N LEU A 337 23.39 2.11 -2.68
CA LEU A 337 22.58 3.25 -2.24
C LEU A 337 22.73 4.48 -3.14
N HIS A 338 23.86 4.63 -3.81
CA HIS A 338 24.05 5.65 -4.83
C HIS A 338 23.20 5.34 -6.06
N MET A 339 23.17 4.07 -6.47
CA MET A 339 22.34 3.61 -7.58
C MET A 339 20.85 3.72 -7.25
N VAL A 340 20.45 3.13 -6.13
CA VAL A 340 19.06 2.97 -5.73
C VAL A 340 18.88 3.77 -4.46
N SER A 341 18.11 4.86 -4.52
CA SER A 341 17.82 5.69 -3.34
C SER A 341 17.38 4.83 -2.14
N CYS A 342 17.57 5.33 -0.91
CA CYS A 342 17.22 4.58 0.31
C CYS A 342 15.71 4.38 0.56
N ARG A 343 14.90 4.24 -0.49
CA ARG A 343 13.47 3.95 -0.42
C ARG A 343 13.25 2.52 0.08
N PRO A 344 12.49 2.30 1.18
CA PRO A 344 12.29 0.98 1.77
C PRO A 344 11.89 -0.12 0.78
N GLY A 345 10.92 0.14 -0.10
CA GLY A 345 10.48 -0.86 -1.09
C GLY A 345 11.58 -1.25 -2.09
N LEU A 346 12.26 -0.26 -2.70
CA LEU A 346 13.31 -0.51 -3.68
C LEU A 346 14.52 -1.22 -3.05
N ILE A 347 14.96 -0.75 -1.87
CA ILE A 347 16.04 -1.40 -1.14
C ILE A 347 15.68 -2.84 -0.79
N ARG A 348 14.46 -3.10 -0.32
CA ARG A 348 14.05 -4.47 0.02
C ARG A 348 14.00 -5.37 -1.21
N LEU A 349 13.61 -4.84 -2.38
CA LEU A 349 13.68 -5.56 -3.65
C LEU A 349 15.11 -5.90 -4.06
N ALA A 350 16.03 -4.95 -3.92
CA ALA A 350 17.46 -5.17 -4.14
C ALA A 350 18.00 -6.29 -3.24
N LEU A 351 17.78 -6.16 -1.93
CA LEU A 351 18.29 -7.10 -0.93
C LEU A 351 17.63 -8.47 -1.05
N TYR A 352 16.38 -8.53 -1.49
CA TYR A 352 15.70 -9.79 -1.81
C TYR A 352 16.39 -10.48 -3.00
N ALA A 353 16.59 -9.78 -4.12
CA ALA A 353 17.23 -10.34 -5.30
C ALA A 353 18.66 -10.84 -5.03
N LEU A 354 19.45 -10.04 -4.29
CA LEU A 354 20.80 -10.40 -3.85
C LEU A 354 20.83 -11.64 -2.95
N ALA A 355 19.79 -11.84 -2.13
CA ALA A 355 19.73 -12.94 -1.18
C ALA A 355 19.13 -14.23 -1.75
N ARG A 356 18.17 -14.12 -2.69
CA ARG A 356 17.39 -15.26 -3.22
C ARG A 356 17.77 -15.66 -4.63
N ASP A 357 18.00 -14.69 -5.52
CA ASP A 357 18.22 -14.95 -6.94
C ASP A 357 19.70 -15.13 -7.27
N GLY A 358 20.59 -14.87 -6.30
CA GLY A 358 22.05 -15.06 -6.45
C GLY A 358 22.69 -14.09 -7.44
N ILE A 359 21.97 -13.05 -7.85
CA ILE A 359 22.46 -11.97 -8.72
C ILE A 359 23.59 -11.25 -7.98
N SER A 360 24.68 -10.93 -8.68
CA SER A 360 25.77 -10.15 -8.09
C SER A 360 25.38 -8.67 -7.95
N LEU A 361 26.05 -7.94 -7.06
CA LEU A 361 25.78 -6.51 -6.91
C LEU A 361 26.10 -5.73 -8.19
N GLU A 362 27.14 -6.17 -8.90
CA GLU A 362 27.57 -5.61 -10.16
C GLU A 362 26.49 -5.78 -11.24
N GLN A 363 25.97 -7.01 -11.39
CA GLN A 363 24.90 -7.31 -12.35
C GLN A 363 23.61 -6.55 -12.00
N LEU A 364 23.23 -6.50 -10.71
CA LEU A 364 22.07 -5.73 -10.27
C LEU A 364 22.21 -4.26 -10.64
N THR A 365 23.39 -3.68 -10.44
CA THR A 365 23.65 -2.26 -10.71
C THR A 365 23.63 -1.96 -12.21
N GLU A 366 24.17 -2.86 -13.05
CA GLU A 366 24.16 -2.74 -14.50
C GLU A 366 22.74 -2.88 -15.09
N GLU A 367 21.95 -3.85 -14.61
CA GLU A 367 20.60 -4.10 -15.13
C GLU A 367 19.53 -3.17 -14.52
N ALA A 368 19.78 -2.57 -13.36
CA ALA A 368 18.83 -1.74 -12.62
C ALA A 368 18.09 -0.67 -13.45
N PRO A 369 18.75 0.11 -14.33
CA PRO A 369 18.11 1.16 -15.13
C PRO A 369 17.54 0.64 -16.45
N THR A 370 17.37 -0.66 -16.62
CA THR A 370 16.89 -1.25 -17.89
C THR A 370 15.42 -1.67 -17.80
N GLN A 371 14.80 -1.94 -18.95
CA GLN A 371 13.44 -2.49 -19.02
C GLN A 371 13.33 -3.93 -18.48
N SER A 372 14.44 -4.66 -18.37
CA SER A 372 14.52 -6.03 -17.82
C SER A 372 14.93 -6.07 -16.35
N GLY A 373 15.44 -4.97 -15.81
CA GLY A 373 15.88 -4.89 -14.42
C GLY A 373 14.75 -5.06 -13.41
N ILE A 374 15.14 -5.37 -12.17
CA ILE A 374 14.19 -5.58 -11.06
C ILE A 374 13.33 -4.35 -10.75
N TYR A 375 13.74 -3.15 -11.17
CA TYR A 375 13.00 -1.90 -10.95
C TYR A 375 12.10 -1.48 -12.12
N SER A 376 12.01 -2.29 -13.18
CA SER A 376 11.32 -1.94 -14.43
C SER A 376 9.88 -1.47 -14.23
N ASP A 377 9.08 -2.15 -13.40
CA ASP A 377 7.70 -1.76 -13.13
C ASP A 377 7.61 -0.40 -12.42
N HIS A 378 8.45 -0.17 -11.41
CA HIS A 378 8.53 1.12 -10.70
C HIS A 378 8.92 2.27 -11.64
N LEU A 379 9.89 2.03 -12.53
CA LEU A 379 10.33 3.03 -13.50
C LEU A 379 9.26 3.32 -14.54
N ARG A 380 8.51 2.30 -14.98
CA ARG A 380 7.38 2.44 -15.90
C ARG A 380 6.23 3.22 -15.28
N GLU A 381 5.92 2.99 -14.01
CA GLU A 381 4.92 3.77 -13.26
C GLU A 381 5.30 5.25 -13.18
N LEU A 382 6.56 5.55 -12.85
CA LEU A 382 7.05 6.93 -12.81
C LEU A 382 7.02 7.60 -14.19
N LEU A 383 7.38 6.87 -15.25
CA LEU A 383 7.29 7.37 -16.62
C LEU A 383 5.84 7.66 -17.02
N ALA A 384 4.91 6.76 -16.68
CA ALA A 384 3.49 6.96 -16.91
C ALA A 384 2.94 8.18 -16.13
N ALA A 385 3.44 8.44 -14.93
CA ALA A 385 3.07 9.63 -14.14
C ALA A 385 3.60 10.94 -14.73
N LEU A 386 4.76 10.92 -15.39
CA LEU A 386 5.33 12.09 -16.08
C LEU A 386 4.69 12.35 -17.44
N HIS A 387 4.21 11.31 -18.13
CA HIS A 387 3.74 11.39 -19.52
C HIS A 387 2.67 12.47 -19.78
N PRO A 388 1.67 12.70 -18.91
CA PRO A 388 0.66 13.75 -19.12
C PRO A 388 1.17 15.19 -18.91
N HIS A 389 2.42 15.38 -18.46
CA HIS A 389 2.95 16.66 -17.97
C HIS A 389 4.28 17.04 -18.65
N PRO A 390 4.22 17.70 -19.83
CA PRO A 390 5.42 18.10 -20.58
C PRO A 390 6.36 19.07 -19.82
N ASP A 391 5.77 19.91 -18.97
CA ASP A 391 6.47 20.80 -18.04
C ASP A 391 7.36 20.02 -17.07
N LEU A 392 6.81 18.97 -16.45
CA LEU A 392 7.56 18.11 -15.53
C LEU A 392 8.65 17.31 -16.26
N GLN A 393 8.36 16.80 -17.46
CA GLN A 393 9.35 16.08 -18.27
C GLN A 393 10.54 16.99 -18.63
N THR A 394 10.27 18.22 -19.08
CA THR A 394 11.32 19.17 -19.46
C THR A 394 12.17 19.58 -18.25
N ALA A 395 11.52 19.87 -17.11
CA ALA A 395 12.21 20.22 -15.89
C ALA A 395 13.07 19.05 -15.37
N PHE A 396 12.53 17.83 -15.37
CA PHE A 396 13.27 16.66 -14.90
C PHE A 396 14.41 16.28 -15.83
N SER A 397 14.21 16.36 -17.16
CA SER A 397 15.26 16.20 -18.17
C SER A 397 16.44 17.15 -17.93
N THR A 398 16.14 18.40 -17.53
CA THR A 398 17.18 19.38 -17.16
C THR A 398 17.98 18.91 -15.94
N VAL A 399 17.30 18.41 -14.89
CA VAL A 399 17.95 17.96 -13.64
C VAL A 399 18.82 16.72 -13.86
N ILE A 400 18.41 15.78 -14.71
CA ILE A 400 19.16 14.54 -14.99
C ILE A 400 20.27 14.73 -16.03
N SER A 401 20.27 15.84 -16.77
CA SER A 401 21.32 16.13 -17.76
C SER A 401 22.51 16.89 -17.18
N THR A 402 22.38 17.49 -15.99
CA THR A 402 23.46 18.28 -15.36
C THR A 402 24.04 17.59 -14.13
N SER A 403 25.34 17.79 -13.92
CA SER A 403 26.02 17.39 -12.68
C SER A 403 25.70 18.36 -11.54
N ASP A 404 25.54 19.64 -11.87
CA ASP A 404 25.27 20.70 -10.90
C ASP A 404 23.79 20.78 -10.51
N PRO A 405 23.48 21.14 -9.26
CA PRO A 405 22.11 21.36 -8.79
C PRO A 405 21.38 22.46 -9.60
N VAL A 406 20.14 22.19 -9.99
CA VAL A 406 19.34 23.07 -10.87
C VAL A 406 18.26 23.80 -10.09
N THR A 407 18.11 25.11 -10.31
CA THR A 407 16.96 25.86 -9.77
C THR A 407 15.73 25.62 -10.66
N LEU A 408 14.63 25.18 -10.05
CA LEU A 408 13.36 24.96 -10.73
C LEU A 408 12.30 25.92 -10.19
N ASP A 409 11.25 26.13 -10.99
CA ASP A 409 10.01 26.74 -10.51
C ASP A 409 9.48 25.99 -9.26
N PRO A 410 9.06 26.69 -8.18
CA PRO A 410 8.67 26.03 -6.93
C PRO A 410 7.56 24.98 -7.07
N ILE A 411 6.56 25.20 -7.93
CA ILE A 411 5.45 24.25 -8.12
C ILE A 411 5.97 23.01 -8.85
N THR A 412 6.77 23.21 -9.89
CA THR A 412 7.42 22.14 -10.65
C THR A 412 8.35 21.30 -9.76
N ALA A 413 9.19 21.97 -8.96
CA ALA A 413 10.09 21.37 -7.99
C ALA A 413 9.29 20.51 -6.98
N TYR A 414 8.22 21.06 -6.42
CA TYR A 414 7.38 20.35 -5.47
C TYR A 414 6.73 19.10 -6.09
N ARG A 415 6.23 19.18 -7.33
CA ARG A 415 5.63 18.03 -8.02
C ARG A 415 6.65 16.92 -8.29
N LEU A 416 7.86 17.27 -8.75
CA LEU A 416 8.93 16.29 -8.97
C LEU A 416 9.45 15.68 -7.66
N GLU A 417 9.60 16.48 -6.59
CA GLU A 417 9.97 16.00 -5.25
C GLU A 417 8.87 15.07 -4.69
N SER A 418 7.62 15.34 -5.01
CA SER A 418 6.46 14.56 -4.56
C SER A 418 6.39 13.17 -5.21
N LEU A 419 6.81 13.05 -6.49
CA LEU A 419 7.13 11.78 -7.17
C LEU A 419 8.42 11.13 -6.62
N GLY A 420 9.21 11.92 -5.89
CA GLY A 420 10.52 11.61 -5.34
C GLY A 420 11.60 11.39 -6.41
N LEU A 421 11.42 11.96 -7.58
CA LEU A 421 12.41 11.93 -8.67
C LEU A 421 13.60 12.84 -8.36
N ILE A 422 13.37 13.91 -7.60
CA ILE A 422 14.39 14.88 -7.19
C ILE A 422 14.45 15.03 -5.67
N SER A 423 15.62 15.44 -5.20
CA SER A 423 15.89 15.92 -3.84
C SER A 423 16.17 17.41 -3.89
N LEU A 424 15.53 18.17 -2.99
CA LEU A 424 15.74 19.62 -2.87
C LEU A 424 16.70 19.93 -1.72
N THR A 425 17.77 20.66 -2.02
CA THR A 425 18.64 21.29 -1.03
C THR A 425 18.58 22.79 -1.23
N LYS A 426 18.04 23.51 -0.24
CA LYS A 426 17.63 24.93 -0.41
C LYS A 426 16.64 25.04 -1.57
N ASN A 427 16.98 25.77 -2.64
CA ASN A 427 16.14 25.96 -3.83
C ASN A 427 16.70 25.22 -5.06
N GLN A 428 17.62 24.28 -4.86
CA GLN A 428 18.25 23.54 -5.95
C GLN A 428 17.85 22.07 -5.92
N ALA A 429 17.50 21.57 -7.11
CA ALA A 429 17.09 20.21 -7.38
C ALA A 429 18.28 19.37 -7.87
N THR A 430 18.35 18.15 -7.36
CA THR A 430 19.27 17.10 -7.81
C THR A 430 18.47 15.81 -8.02
N PRO A 431 18.86 14.90 -8.93
CA PRO A 431 18.21 13.59 -9.02
C PRO A 431 18.31 12.85 -7.68
N THR A 432 17.25 12.16 -7.29
CA THR A 432 17.24 11.44 -6.00
C THR A 432 18.21 10.26 -5.96
N CYS A 433 18.45 9.62 -7.11
CA CYS A 433 19.45 8.57 -7.26
C CYS A 433 19.84 8.38 -8.72
N GLU A 434 20.95 7.68 -8.93
CA GLU A 434 21.52 7.45 -10.26
C GLU A 434 20.64 6.55 -11.14
N LEU A 435 19.88 5.62 -10.54
CA LEU A 435 18.88 4.81 -11.24
C LEU A 435 17.93 5.67 -12.09
N TYR A 436 17.44 6.79 -11.54
CA TYR A 436 16.52 7.65 -12.27
C TYR A 436 17.26 8.46 -13.33
N ARG A 437 18.49 8.92 -13.05
CA ARG A 437 19.29 9.62 -14.05
C ARG A 437 19.47 8.75 -15.28
N GLN A 438 19.97 7.52 -15.09
CA GLN A 438 20.30 6.61 -16.19
C GLN A 438 19.06 6.18 -16.96
N TYR A 439 18.00 5.72 -16.28
CA TYR A 439 16.78 5.29 -16.97
C TYR A 439 16.13 6.43 -17.75
N PHE A 440 15.90 7.59 -17.12
CA PHE A 440 15.10 8.65 -17.75
C PHE A 440 15.85 9.43 -18.83
N LEU A 441 17.18 9.39 -18.89
CA LEU A 441 17.95 9.97 -19.99
C LEU A 441 17.60 9.33 -21.34
N ASP A 442 17.27 8.04 -21.35
CA ASP A 442 16.92 7.31 -22.57
C ASP A 442 15.47 7.55 -23.04
N PHE A 443 14.58 7.97 -22.12
CA PHE A 443 13.13 8.07 -22.38
C PHE A 443 12.56 9.49 -22.35
N LEU A 444 13.30 10.48 -21.84
CA LEU A 444 12.89 11.88 -21.84
C LEU A 444 13.60 12.70 -22.91
N PRO A 445 12.95 13.74 -23.47
CA PRO A 445 13.57 14.56 -24.49
C PRO A 445 14.77 15.34 -23.92
N ILE A 446 15.93 15.22 -24.57
CA ILE A 446 17.11 16.02 -24.24
C ILE A 446 16.89 17.43 -24.76
N ARG A 447 16.94 18.43 -23.87
CA ARG A 447 16.97 19.83 -24.31
C ARG A 447 18.31 20.07 -25.01
N GLN A 448 18.31 20.25 -26.33
CA GLN A 448 19.45 20.89 -26.98
C GLN A 448 19.54 22.33 -26.43
N PRO A 449 20.72 22.80 -25.98
CA PRO A 449 20.85 24.19 -25.56
C PRO A 449 20.47 25.07 -26.75
N GLU A 450 19.57 26.03 -26.53
CA GLU A 450 19.25 27.07 -27.51
C GLU A 450 20.55 27.77 -27.90
N THR A 451 21.09 27.44 -29.06
CA THR A 451 22.10 28.25 -29.71
C THR A 451 21.42 29.55 -30.11
N TYR A 452 21.55 30.57 -29.28
CA TYR A 452 21.32 31.95 -29.69
C TYR A 452 22.33 32.25 -30.81
N VAL A 453 21.83 32.30 -32.05
CA VAL A 453 22.56 32.82 -33.22
C VAL A 453 22.23 34.29 -33.39
#